data_AF-A0A1G8IEF1-F1
#
_entry.id   AF-A0A1G8IEF1-F1
#
_cell.length_a   1.000
_cell.length_b   1.000
_cell.length_c   1.000
_cell.angle_alpha   90.00
_cell.angle_beta   90.00
_cell.angle_gamma   90.00
#
_symmetry.space_group_name_H-M   'P 1'
#
loop_
_entity.id
_entity.type
_entity.pdbx_description
1 polymer ?
#
loop_
_entity_poly.entity_id
_entity_poly.type
_entity_poly.pdbx_seq_one_letter_code
_entity_poly.pdbx_strand_id
1 'polypeptide(L)'
;MIIKRLLWGLSVGICLPALAGEASVNEVSFYKGEVGSSPVSMSLSVSNGVVSGRYIYDKYNTPILLSGEIKLGGVFLREGDAKKFSLLQKRESLNGVWSDGVSTYAVNLREEGESYKDIIEYISGSTEKLIIKFRSGMVQEIPISIAEDSLNLTFEDFNFDGFPDLRVLAAGGISNSTYLYYEYDPAGRRFVQSSNRMDEVNNPKVMHARKIVAGLSREGCCSYKIILIGKNSELTAAYDYSKDSGYKVYAIHGEKKGIREGISRSYFEKNFMEVYESNVP
;
A
#
# COMPACT_ATOMS: atom_id res chain seq x y z
N MET A 1 -77.56 -12.26 2.94
CA MET A 1 -76.21 -12.85 2.96
C MET A 1 -75.35 -12.10 1.94
N ILE A 2 -74.66 -11.04 2.38
CA ILE A 2 -73.83 -10.17 1.52
C ILE A 2 -72.48 -10.07 2.25
N ILE A 3 -71.44 -10.69 1.67
CA ILE A 3 -70.07 -10.55 2.17
C ILE A 3 -69.31 -9.65 1.19
N LYS A 4 -69.08 -8.41 1.61
CA LYS A 4 -68.08 -7.50 1.02
C LYS A 4 -66.70 -8.11 1.27
N ARG A 5 -65.92 -8.37 0.22
CA ARG A 5 -64.47 -8.60 0.33
C ARG A 5 -63.73 -7.33 -0.08
N LEU A 6 -63.08 -6.71 0.90
CA LEU A 6 -62.06 -5.68 0.72
C LEU A 6 -60.86 -6.30 -0.03
N LEU A 7 -60.46 -5.69 -1.15
CA LEU A 7 -59.10 -5.85 -1.67
C LEU A 7 -58.17 -4.95 -0.84
N TRP A 8 -57.25 -5.56 -0.10
CA TRP A 8 -56.04 -4.87 0.36
C TRP A 8 -54.96 -5.05 -0.70
N GLY A 9 -54.55 -3.94 -1.30
CA GLY A 9 -53.37 -3.90 -2.17
C GLY A 9 -52.11 -4.06 -1.32
N LEU A 10 -51.37 -5.15 -1.52
CA LEU A 10 -49.97 -5.24 -1.10
C LEU A 10 -49.13 -4.46 -2.12
N SER A 11 -48.71 -3.26 -1.75
CA SER A 11 -47.58 -2.60 -2.38
C SER A 11 -46.32 -3.30 -1.88
N VAL A 12 -45.79 -4.25 -2.67
CA VAL A 12 -44.44 -4.77 -2.47
C VAL A 12 -43.49 -3.67 -2.91
N GLY A 13 -43.05 -2.85 -1.96
CA GLY A 13 -41.93 -1.93 -2.17
C GLY A 13 -40.68 -2.75 -2.42
N ILE A 14 -40.28 -2.86 -3.69
CA ILE A 14 -38.95 -3.36 -4.05
C ILE A 14 -37.98 -2.29 -3.56
N CYS A 15 -37.36 -2.55 -2.41
CA CYS A 15 -36.20 -1.80 -1.97
C CYS A 15 -35.08 -2.14 -2.97
N LEU A 16 -34.88 -1.28 -3.97
CA LEU A 16 -33.71 -1.35 -4.83
C LEU A 16 -32.51 -1.15 -3.91
N PRO A 17 -31.59 -2.13 -3.77
CA PRO A 17 -30.34 -1.85 -3.11
C PRO A 17 -29.68 -0.71 -3.86
N ALA A 18 -29.38 0.38 -3.15
CA ALA A 18 -28.48 1.40 -3.65
C ALA A 18 -27.25 0.66 -4.19
N LEU A 19 -26.86 0.96 -5.43
CA LEU A 19 -25.65 0.45 -6.05
C LEU A 19 -24.47 0.91 -5.19
N ALA A 20 -24.09 0.11 -4.20
CA ALA A 20 -22.83 0.27 -3.50
C ALA A 20 -21.75 0.06 -4.56
N GLY A 21 -20.99 1.12 -4.87
CA GLY A 21 -19.83 0.98 -5.73
C GLY A 21 -18.91 -0.08 -5.14
N GLU A 22 -18.48 -1.04 -5.96
CA GLU A 22 -17.49 -2.03 -5.52
C GLU A 22 -16.23 -1.31 -5.04
N ALA A 23 -15.72 -1.71 -3.88
CA ALA A 23 -14.47 -1.15 -3.37
C ALA A 23 -13.34 -1.45 -4.36
N SER A 24 -12.59 -0.42 -4.71
CA SER A 24 -11.34 -0.59 -5.45
C SER A 24 -10.30 -1.16 -4.48
N VAL A 25 -9.81 -2.36 -4.77
CA VAL A 25 -8.80 -3.03 -3.95
C VAL A 25 -7.48 -3.11 -4.71
N ASN A 26 -6.43 -2.65 -4.06
CA ASN A 26 -5.05 -2.81 -4.47
C ASN A 26 -4.33 -3.68 -3.44
N GLU A 27 -3.49 -4.60 -3.89
CA GLU A 27 -2.64 -5.43 -3.04
C GLU A 27 -1.19 -5.22 -3.43
N VAL A 28 -0.33 -4.98 -2.44
CA VAL A 28 1.11 -4.87 -2.63
C VAL A 28 1.78 -6.06 -1.95
N SER A 29 2.41 -6.91 -2.76
CA SER A 29 3.17 -8.06 -2.31
C SER A 29 4.67 -7.78 -2.40
N PHE A 30 5.43 -8.32 -1.44
CA PHE A 30 6.89 -8.22 -1.41
C PHE A 30 7.54 -9.58 -1.58
N TYR A 31 8.57 -9.62 -2.42
CA TYR A 31 9.30 -10.83 -2.76
C TYR A 31 10.81 -10.63 -2.58
N LYS A 32 11.49 -11.71 -2.20
CA LYS A 32 12.94 -11.82 -2.23
C LYS A 32 13.38 -13.05 -2.99
N GLY A 33 14.54 -12.97 -3.62
CA GLY A 33 15.13 -14.13 -4.29
C GLY A 33 16.19 -13.70 -5.27
N GLU A 34 16.23 -14.33 -6.44
CA GLU A 34 17.34 -14.16 -7.38
C GLU A 34 16.85 -14.03 -8.83
N VAL A 35 17.58 -13.22 -9.59
CA VAL A 35 17.59 -13.23 -11.06
C VAL A 35 18.96 -13.73 -11.51
N GLY A 36 19.01 -14.90 -12.14
CA GLY A 36 20.26 -15.63 -12.38
C GLY A 36 20.89 -16.03 -11.05
N SER A 37 22.03 -15.43 -10.73
CA SER A 37 22.73 -15.57 -9.44
C SER A 37 22.77 -14.28 -8.64
N SER A 38 22.00 -13.27 -9.05
CA SER A 38 22.03 -11.93 -8.45
C SER A 38 20.83 -11.79 -7.52
N PRO A 39 21.05 -11.56 -6.20
CA PRO A 39 19.98 -11.32 -5.25
C PRO A 39 19.17 -10.07 -5.60
N VAL A 40 17.85 -10.21 -5.49
CA VAL A 40 16.90 -9.13 -5.73
C VAL A 40 15.80 -9.09 -4.68
N SER A 41 15.28 -7.89 -4.48
CA SER A 41 14.04 -7.61 -3.77
C SER A 41 13.02 -7.02 -4.75
N MET A 42 11.77 -7.46 -4.72
CA MET A 42 10.72 -7.05 -5.66
C MET A 42 9.42 -6.71 -4.93
N SER A 43 8.78 -5.60 -5.29
CA SER A 43 7.46 -5.22 -4.80
C SER A 43 6.51 -5.12 -5.99
N LEU A 44 5.36 -5.79 -5.92
CA LEU A 44 4.35 -5.79 -6.98
C LEU A 44 3.01 -5.32 -6.42
N SER A 45 2.41 -4.33 -7.07
CA SER A 45 1.08 -3.81 -6.82
C SER A 45 0.13 -4.37 -7.86
N VAL A 46 -0.96 -5.00 -7.42
CA VAL A 46 -1.96 -5.61 -8.28
C VAL A 46 -3.31 -4.92 -8.07
N SER A 47 -3.85 -4.37 -9.16
CA SER A 47 -5.21 -3.82 -9.18
C SER A 47 -5.88 -4.17 -10.51
N ASN A 48 -7.05 -4.82 -10.44
CA ASN A 48 -7.85 -5.20 -11.61
C ASN A 48 -7.06 -5.97 -12.70
N GLY A 49 -6.12 -6.84 -12.28
CA GLY A 49 -5.27 -7.63 -13.18
C GLY A 49 -4.10 -6.87 -13.80
N VAL A 50 -4.03 -5.55 -13.63
CA VAL A 50 -2.85 -4.73 -13.97
C VAL A 50 -1.83 -4.89 -12.84
N VAL A 51 -0.57 -5.11 -13.23
CA VAL A 51 0.55 -5.20 -12.30
C VAL A 51 1.49 -4.03 -12.55
N SER A 52 1.82 -3.33 -11.48
CA SER A 52 2.91 -2.35 -11.46
C SER A 52 3.85 -2.72 -10.32
N GLY A 53 5.05 -2.18 -10.31
CA GLY A 53 5.96 -2.46 -9.22
C GLY A 53 7.38 -2.08 -9.53
N ARG A 54 8.28 -2.68 -8.77
CA ARG A 54 9.71 -2.45 -8.89
C ARG A 54 10.49 -3.65 -8.43
N TYR A 55 11.72 -3.75 -8.90
CA TYR A 55 12.71 -4.63 -8.29
C TYR A 55 14.05 -3.93 -8.13
N ILE A 56 14.83 -4.40 -7.18
CA ILE A 56 16.12 -3.83 -6.80
C ILE A 56 17.11 -5.00 -6.77
N TYR A 57 18.23 -4.85 -7.47
CA TYR A 57 19.40 -5.67 -7.21
C TYR A 57 20.05 -5.19 -5.91
N ASP A 58 20.24 -6.09 -4.96
CA ASP A 58 20.74 -5.75 -3.62
C ASP A 58 22.08 -5.01 -3.68
N LYS A 59 22.93 -5.36 -4.66
CA LYS A 59 24.21 -4.70 -4.91
C LYS A 59 24.10 -3.22 -5.30
N TYR A 60 23.09 -2.86 -6.09
CA TYR A 60 22.98 -1.52 -6.70
C TYR A 60 22.02 -0.60 -5.94
N ASN A 61 21.11 -1.17 -5.15
CA ASN A 61 20.13 -0.44 -4.34
C ASN A 61 19.38 0.66 -5.12
N THR A 62 19.21 0.46 -6.42
CA THR A 62 18.53 1.37 -7.34
C THR A 62 17.28 0.65 -7.84
N PRO A 63 16.08 1.22 -7.64
CA PRO A 63 14.85 0.60 -8.12
C PRO A 63 14.80 0.59 -9.64
N ILE A 64 14.26 -0.48 -10.18
CA ILE A 64 13.94 -0.62 -11.58
C ILE A 64 12.43 -0.82 -11.67
N LEU A 65 11.75 0.09 -12.37
CA LEU A 65 10.30 0.09 -12.50
C LEU A 65 9.83 -1.08 -13.37
N LEU A 66 8.69 -1.64 -12.96
CA LEU A 66 8.03 -2.76 -13.61
C LEU A 66 6.59 -2.37 -13.94
N SER A 67 6.17 -2.75 -15.14
CA SER A 67 4.76 -2.70 -15.55
C SER A 67 4.36 -4.01 -16.20
N GLY A 68 3.11 -4.40 -16.09
CA GLY A 68 2.70 -5.71 -16.52
C GLY A 68 1.25 -6.03 -16.25
N GLU A 69 0.95 -7.32 -16.34
CA GLU A 69 -0.40 -7.84 -16.26
C GLU A 69 -0.38 -9.29 -15.77
N ILE A 70 -1.48 -9.69 -15.12
CA ILE A 70 -1.76 -11.07 -14.80
C ILE A 70 -2.61 -11.64 -15.92
N LYS A 71 -2.14 -12.72 -16.55
CA LYS A 71 -2.88 -13.46 -17.58
C LYS A 71 -3.09 -14.90 -17.14
N LEU A 72 -3.95 -15.61 -17.86
CA LEU A 72 -4.08 -17.05 -17.71
C LEU A 72 -2.69 -17.69 -17.91
N GLY A 73 -2.19 -18.33 -16.86
CA GLY A 73 -0.90 -18.99 -16.90
C GLY A 73 0.30 -18.14 -16.47
N GLY A 74 0.14 -16.95 -15.87
CA GLY A 74 1.27 -16.28 -15.20
C GLY A 74 1.18 -14.77 -14.99
N VAL A 75 2.24 -14.23 -14.42
CA VAL A 75 2.51 -12.80 -14.26
C VAL A 75 3.57 -12.40 -15.30
N PHE A 76 3.25 -11.39 -16.11
CA PHE A 76 4.13 -10.92 -17.19
C PHE A 76 4.50 -9.47 -16.91
N LEU A 77 5.79 -9.22 -16.66
CA LEU A 77 6.28 -7.88 -16.31
C LEU A 77 7.28 -7.41 -17.37
N ARG A 78 7.42 -6.10 -17.48
CA ARG A 78 8.37 -5.42 -18.37
C ARG A 78 9.24 -4.48 -17.57
N GLU A 79 10.52 -4.54 -17.84
CA GLU A 79 11.51 -3.54 -17.45
C GLU A 79 11.79 -2.68 -18.68
N GLY A 80 11.18 -1.49 -18.73
CA GLY A 80 11.17 -0.66 -19.94
C GLY A 80 10.54 -1.39 -21.12
N ASP A 81 11.07 -1.16 -22.33
CA ASP A 81 10.45 -1.67 -23.56
C ASP A 81 10.87 -3.08 -23.96
N ALA A 82 12.13 -3.46 -23.69
CA ALA A 82 12.74 -4.65 -24.26
C ALA A 82 12.80 -5.85 -23.29
N LYS A 83 13.00 -5.59 -22.00
CA LYS A 83 13.28 -6.64 -21.01
C LYS A 83 12.00 -7.11 -20.34
N LYS A 84 11.89 -8.41 -20.12
CA LYS A 84 10.63 -9.05 -19.72
C LYS A 84 10.85 -10.11 -18.65
N PHE A 85 9.94 -10.14 -17.69
CA PHE A 85 9.73 -11.27 -16.80
C PHE A 85 8.54 -12.09 -17.29
N SER A 86 8.69 -13.40 -17.33
CA SER A 86 7.59 -14.36 -17.53
C SER A 86 7.57 -15.30 -16.35
N LEU A 87 6.63 -15.09 -15.42
CA LEU A 87 6.61 -15.71 -14.10
C LEU A 87 5.35 -16.55 -13.89
N LEU A 88 5.51 -17.64 -13.16
CA LEU A 88 4.44 -18.49 -12.69
C LEU A 88 4.31 -18.33 -11.19
N GLN A 89 3.15 -17.88 -10.73
CA GLN A 89 2.79 -17.91 -9.32
C GLN A 89 2.50 -19.37 -8.91
N LYS A 90 3.21 -19.86 -7.91
CA LYS A 90 2.96 -21.14 -7.26
C LYS A 90 3.02 -20.95 -5.75
N ARG A 91 1.86 -20.87 -5.10
CA ARG A 91 1.75 -20.53 -3.66
C ARG A 91 2.52 -19.22 -3.38
N GLU A 92 3.36 -19.19 -2.35
CA GLU A 92 4.25 -18.08 -1.95
C GLU A 92 5.49 -17.90 -2.86
N SER A 93 5.44 -18.33 -4.13
CA SER A 93 6.61 -18.22 -5.00
C SER A 93 6.27 -17.75 -6.41
N LEU A 94 7.13 -16.89 -6.94
CA LEU A 94 7.15 -16.43 -8.32
C LEU A 94 8.40 -17.01 -8.99
N ASN A 95 8.20 -17.99 -9.87
CA ASN A 95 9.30 -18.65 -10.57
C ASN A 95 9.16 -18.48 -12.07
N GLY A 96 10.26 -18.30 -12.78
CA GLY A 96 10.21 -18.18 -14.23
C GLY A 96 11.52 -17.68 -14.80
N VAL A 97 11.43 -16.74 -15.73
CA VAL A 97 12.60 -16.20 -16.42
C VAL A 97 12.52 -14.69 -16.59
N TRP A 98 13.69 -14.07 -16.57
CA TRP A 98 13.93 -12.72 -17.07
C TRP A 98 14.71 -12.83 -18.38
N SER A 99 14.39 -11.98 -19.35
CA SER A 99 15.13 -11.92 -20.61
C SER A 99 15.24 -10.49 -21.12
N ASP A 100 16.39 -10.16 -21.70
CA ASP A 100 16.65 -8.91 -22.44
C ASP A 100 16.51 -9.06 -23.96
N GLY A 101 16.01 -10.22 -24.42
CA GLY A 101 15.91 -10.59 -25.84
C GLY A 101 17.14 -11.30 -26.42
N VAL A 102 18.26 -11.34 -25.68
CA VAL A 102 19.49 -12.06 -26.07
C VAL A 102 19.81 -13.14 -25.03
N SER A 103 19.86 -12.74 -23.77
CA SER A 103 20.13 -13.59 -22.62
C SER A 103 18.83 -13.91 -21.90
N THR A 104 18.84 -15.05 -21.21
CA THR A 104 17.74 -15.47 -20.34
C THR A 104 18.32 -15.95 -19.02
N TYR A 105 17.75 -15.49 -17.91
CA TYR A 105 18.16 -15.87 -16.57
C TYR A 105 16.96 -16.43 -15.80
N ALA A 106 17.18 -17.48 -15.03
CA ALA A 106 16.17 -18.03 -14.14
C ALA A 106 15.78 -16.98 -13.09
N VAL A 107 14.50 -16.95 -12.73
CA VAL A 107 13.97 -16.09 -11.67
C VAL A 107 13.33 -17.00 -10.64
N ASN A 108 13.76 -16.88 -9.40
CA ASN A 108 13.20 -17.62 -8.27
C ASN A 108 12.97 -16.63 -7.14
N LEU A 109 11.71 -16.30 -6.89
CA LEU A 109 11.30 -15.34 -5.90
C LEU A 109 10.35 -16.00 -4.91
N ARG A 110 10.49 -15.66 -3.64
CA ARG A 110 9.62 -16.07 -2.54
C ARG A 110 8.94 -14.83 -1.96
N GLU A 111 7.64 -14.94 -1.74
CA GLU A 111 6.85 -13.92 -1.06
C GLU A 111 7.21 -13.87 0.43
N GLU A 112 7.36 -12.68 0.98
CA GLU A 112 7.77 -12.46 2.37
C GLU A 112 6.58 -12.20 3.32
N GLY A 113 5.35 -12.26 2.81
CA GLY A 113 4.12 -12.04 3.58
C GLY A 113 2.91 -12.80 3.02
N GLU A 114 1.80 -12.74 3.75
CA GLU A 114 0.53 -13.36 3.35
C GLU A 114 -0.31 -12.43 2.47
N SER A 115 -1.07 -13.02 1.53
CA SER A 115 -2.05 -12.27 0.74
C SER A 115 -3.28 -11.95 1.57
N TYR A 116 -3.88 -10.77 1.37
CA TYR A 116 -5.18 -10.46 2.02
C TYR A 116 -6.25 -11.47 1.61
N LYS A 117 -6.13 -12.07 0.42
CA LYS A 117 -7.07 -13.07 -0.11
C LYS A 117 -7.02 -14.39 0.65
N ASP A 118 -5.95 -14.68 1.38
CA ASP A 118 -5.83 -15.88 2.21
C ASP A 118 -6.54 -15.70 3.57
N ILE A 119 -6.78 -14.45 3.97
CA ILE A 119 -7.37 -14.08 5.26
C ILE A 119 -8.82 -13.61 5.11
N ILE A 120 -9.10 -12.85 4.05
CA ILE A 120 -10.38 -12.17 3.81
C ILE A 120 -11.17 -12.94 2.75
N GLU A 121 -12.42 -13.21 3.05
CA GLU A 121 -13.38 -13.82 2.12
C GLU A 121 -14.05 -12.76 1.26
N TYR A 122 -14.49 -11.65 1.86
CA TYR A 122 -15.22 -10.60 1.18
C TYR A 122 -15.09 -9.25 1.87
N ILE A 123 -15.17 -8.18 1.09
CA ILE A 123 -15.12 -6.79 1.54
C ILE A 123 -16.32 -6.03 0.94
N SER A 124 -17.01 -5.26 1.77
CA SER A 124 -18.03 -4.31 1.34
C SER A 124 -18.03 -3.07 2.21
N GLY A 125 -18.83 -2.07 1.84
CA GLY A 125 -19.01 -0.91 2.69
C GLY A 125 -19.54 0.30 1.96
N SER A 126 -19.42 1.43 2.63
CA SER A 126 -19.66 2.79 2.16
C SER A 126 -18.54 3.70 2.68
N THR A 127 -18.60 4.98 2.34
CA THR A 127 -17.66 6.01 2.81
C THR A 127 -17.70 6.25 4.33
N GLU A 128 -18.68 5.67 5.03
CA GLU A 128 -18.87 5.78 6.48
C GLU A 128 -18.58 4.47 7.24
N LYS A 129 -18.48 3.35 6.50
CA LYS A 129 -18.32 2.04 7.13
C LYS A 129 -17.72 1.02 6.19
N LEU A 130 -16.70 0.31 6.66
CA LEU A 130 -16.14 -0.87 6.01
C LEU A 130 -16.61 -2.14 6.72
N ILE A 131 -16.97 -3.16 5.95
CA ILE A 131 -17.36 -4.48 6.44
C ILE A 131 -16.40 -5.50 5.83
N ILE A 132 -15.71 -6.23 6.70
CA ILE A 132 -14.76 -7.27 6.30
C ILE A 132 -15.26 -8.61 6.83
N LYS A 133 -15.48 -9.56 5.92
CA LYS A 133 -15.74 -10.95 6.27
C LYS A 133 -14.45 -11.75 6.11
N PHE A 134 -13.97 -12.32 7.21
CA PHE A 134 -12.79 -13.17 7.23
C PHE A 134 -13.15 -14.60 6.83
N ARG A 135 -12.20 -15.34 6.25
CA ARG A 135 -12.36 -16.78 5.93
C ARG A 135 -12.60 -17.65 7.16
N SER A 136 -12.24 -17.15 8.35
CA SER A 136 -12.58 -17.78 9.63
C SER A 136 -14.09 -17.76 9.93
N GLY A 137 -14.90 -17.03 9.16
CA GLY A 137 -16.32 -16.80 9.38
C GLY A 137 -16.62 -15.56 10.23
N MET A 138 -15.60 -14.90 10.77
CA MET A 138 -15.77 -13.67 11.53
C MET A 138 -16.13 -12.49 10.62
N VAL A 139 -16.92 -11.57 11.13
CA VAL A 139 -17.25 -10.30 10.46
C VAL A 139 -16.79 -9.16 11.34
N GLN A 140 -16.11 -8.19 10.75
CA GLN A 140 -15.72 -6.95 11.40
C GLN A 140 -16.35 -5.78 10.68
N GLU A 141 -16.97 -4.88 11.46
CA GLU A 141 -17.39 -3.57 11.00
C GLU A 141 -16.40 -2.53 11.51
N ILE A 142 -15.87 -1.72 10.61
CA ILE A 142 -14.92 -0.64 10.90
C ILE A 142 -15.62 0.68 10.53
N PRO A 143 -15.97 1.52 11.51
CA PRO A 143 -16.45 2.86 11.21
C PRO A 143 -15.31 3.66 10.58
N ILE A 144 -15.60 4.29 9.45
CA ILE A 144 -14.66 5.15 8.73
C ILE A 144 -15.36 6.46 8.38
N SER A 145 -14.60 7.47 8.01
CA SER A 145 -15.15 8.69 7.44
C SER A 145 -14.14 9.21 6.43
N ILE A 146 -14.51 9.15 5.15
CA ILE A 146 -13.65 9.56 4.04
C ILE A 146 -14.34 10.64 3.22
N ALA A 147 -13.54 11.51 2.61
CA ALA A 147 -13.99 12.57 1.70
C ALA A 147 -14.09 12.10 0.24
N GLU A 148 -13.70 10.86 -0.05
CA GLU A 148 -13.80 10.24 -1.36
C GLU A 148 -15.22 9.75 -1.66
N ASP A 149 -15.61 9.71 -2.94
CA ASP A 149 -16.90 9.17 -3.38
C ASP A 149 -16.95 7.63 -3.39
N SER A 150 -15.79 6.98 -3.24
CA SER A 150 -15.67 5.52 -3.33
C SER A 150 -14.58 4.98 -2.40
N LEU A 151 -14.75 3.70 -2.02
CA LEU A 151 -13.78 2.98 -1.20
C LEU A 151 -12.56 2.61 -2.04
N ASN A 152 -11.41 3.18 -1.70
CA ASN A 152 -10.11 2.81 -2.27
C ASN A 152 -9.25 2.21 -1.15
N LEU A 153 -9.04 0.89 -1.24
CA LEU A 153 -8.37 0.08 -0.24
C LEU A 153 -7.03 -0.37 -0.77
N THR A 154 -5.99 -0.31 0.06
CA THR A 154 -4.70 -0.94 -0.23
C THR A 154 -4.34 -1.89 0.89
N PHE A 155 -4.04 -3.13 0.54
CA PHE A 155 -3.44 -4.12 1.44
C PHE A 155 -1.95 -4.21 1.19
N GLU A 156 -1.15 -4.03 2.24
CA GLU A 156 0.32 -4.00 2.19
C GLU A 156 0.86 -4.19 3.61
N ASP A 157 1.86 -5.06 3.80
CA ASP A 157 2.52 -5.26 5.10
C ASP A 157 3.42 -4.03 5.44
N PHE A 158 2.82 -3.01 6.06
CA PHE A 158 3.51 -1.76 6.37
C PHE A 158 4.12 -1.76 7.77
N ASN A 159 3.68 -2.66 8.66
CA ASN A 159 4.28 -2.86 9.98
C ASN A 159 5.44 -3.90 9.97
N PHE A 160 5.61 -4.62 8.85
CA PHE A 160 6.63 -5.62 8.56
C PHE A 160 6.56 -6.88 9.43
N ASP A 161 5.35 -7.31 9.79
CA ASP A 161 5.07 -8.50 10.60
C ASP A 161 4.72 -9.76 9.78
N GLY A 162 4.60 -9.63 8.47
CA GLY A 162 4.27 -10.71 7.54
C GLY A 162 2.78 -10.87 7.23
N PHE A 163 1.91 -10.08 7.85
CA PHE A 163 0.48 -10.05 7.56
C PHE A 163 0.09 -8.79 6.76
N PRO A 164 -0.95 -8.86 5.93
CA PRO A 164 -1.40 -7.72 5.14
C PRO A 164 -2.15 -6.72 6.03
N ASP A 165 -1.56 -5.54 6.23
CA ASP A 165 -2.24 -4.41 6.84
C ASP A 165 -3.14 -3.69 5.83
N LEU A 166 -4.08 -2.90 6.31
CA LEU A 166 -5.05 -2.17 5.50
C LEU A 166 -4.82 -0.66 5.59
N ARG A 167 -4.80 0.02 4.45
CA ARG A 167 -5.01 1.47 4.39
C ARG A 167 -6.18 1.84 3.49
N VAL A 168 -6.96 2.83 3.92
CA VAL A 168 -8.11 3.38 3.20
C VAL A 168 -7.78 4.79 2.78
N LEU A 169 -7.92 5.13 1.50
CA LEU A 169 -7.77 6.52 1.05
C LEU A 169 -8.85 7.38 1.71
N ALA A 170 -8.43 8.33 2.55
CA ALA A 170 -9.34 9.20 3.30
C ALA A 170 -9.67 10.47 2.50
N ALA A 171 -8.66 11.08 1.88
CA ALA A 171 -8.82 12.19 0.96
C ALA A 171 -7.65 12.20 -0.04
N GLY A 172 -7.96 12.21 -1.34
CA GLY A 172 -7.03 12.33 -2.43
C GLY A 172 -6.73 13.80 -2.73
N GLY A 173 -5.45 14.12 -2.90
CA GLY A 173 -5.03 15.48 -3.26
C GLY A 173 -3.78 15.49 -4.11
N ILE A 174 -3.64 16.52 -4.95
CA ILE A 174 -2.46 16.69 -5.82
C ILE A 174 -1.18 16.84 -4.99
N SER A 175 -1.27 17.55 -3.87
CA SER A 175 -0.13 17.76 -2.96
C SER A 175 -0.06 16.68 -1.88
N ASN A 176 -1.20 16.35 -1.29
CA ASN A 176 -1.30 15.47 -0.13
C ASN A 176 -2.52 14.58 -0.30
N SER A 177 -2.28 13.27 -0.33
CA SER A 177 -3.32 12.27 -0.09
C SER A 177 -3.15 11.72 1.32
N THR A 178 -4.25 11.69 2.08
CA THR A 178 -4.32 11.18 3.45
C THR A 178 -5.00 9.82 3.49
N TYR A 179 -4.69 9.01 4.51
CA TYR A 179 -5.17 7.65 4.63
C TYR A 179 -5.56 7.33 6.07
N LEU A 180 -6.52 6.42 6.24
CA LEU A 180 -6.77 5.72 7.49
C LEU A 180 -5.94 4.43 7.49
N TYR A 181 -5.25 4.12 8.58
CA TYR A 181 -4.35 2.97 8.68
C TYR A 181 -4.85 1.98 9.72
N TYR A 182 -4.84 0.70 9.37
CA TYR A 182 -5.23 -0.40 10.23
C TYR A 182 -4.24 -1.56 10.11
N GLU A 183 -3.65 -1.96 11.22
CA GLU A 183 -2.79 -3.14 11.32
C GLU A 183 -3.62 -4.41 11.49
N TYR A 184 -3.22 -5.50 10.84
CA TYR A 184 -3.88 -6.79 11.09
C TYR A 184 -3.35 -7.41 12.38
N ASP A 185 -4.23 -7.68 13.34
CA ASP A 185 -3.92 -8.45 14.54
C ASP A 185 -4.25 -9.93 14.29
N PRO A 186 -3.26 -10.80 14.05
CA PRO A 186 -3.50 -12.22 13.76
C PRO A 186 -4.04 -13.00 14.96
N ALA A 187 -3.74 -12.56 16.19
CA ALA A 187 -4.24 -13.20 17.41
C ALA A 187 -5.72 -12.89 17.63
N GLY A 188 -6.10 -11.61 17.45
CA GLY A 188 -7.49 -11.15 17.48
C GLY A 188 -8.27 -11.40 16.19
N ARG A 189 -7.58 -11.78 15.10
CA ARG A 189 -8.10 -11.98 13.74
C ARG A 189 -8.90 -10.80 13.22
N ARG A 190 -8.40 -9.59 13.44
CA ARG A 190 -9.12 -8.34 13.13
C ARG A 190 -8.15 -7.23 12.77
N PHE A 191 -8.64 -6.25 12.05
CA PHE A 191 -7.91 -5.00 11.83
C PHE A 191 -8.06 -4.08 13.06
N VAL A 192 -6.96 -3.49 13.50
CA VAL A 192 -6.93 -2.54 14.60
C VAL A 192 -6.36 -1.23 14.06
N GLN A 193 -6.92 -0.10 14.44
CA GLN A 193 -6.40 1.20 14.01
C GLN A 193 -4.92 1.31 14.40
N SER A 194 -4.08 1.68 13.44
CA SER A 194 -2.65 1.87 13.65
C SER A 194 -2.38 3.02 14.63
N SER A 195 -1.14 3.12 15.07
CA SER A 195 -0.73 4.25 15.94
C SER A 195 -1.07 5.61 15.31
N ASN A 196 -1.39 6.60 16.15
CA ASN A 196 -1.68 7.99 15.73
C ASN A 196 -0.57 8.62 14.88
N ARG A 197 0.63 8.02 14.84
CA ARG A 197 1.72 8.54 14.02
C ARG A 197 1.55 8.25 12.54
N MET A 198 0.92 7.13 12.18
CA MET A 198 0.61 6.80 10.80
C MET A 198 -0.35 7.82 10.17
N ASP A 199 -1.20 8.46 10.98
CA ASP A 199 -2.11 9.53 10.53
C ASP A 199 -1.38 10.76 9.96
N GLU A 200 -0.09 10.96 10.27
CA GLU A 200 0.74 12.03 9.68
C GLU A 200 1.42 11.64 8.36
N VAL A 201 1.32 10.36 7.95
CA VAL A 201 1.94 9.85 6.74
C VAL A 201 1.03 10.15 5.55
N ASN A 202 1.33 11.25 4.86
CA ASN A 202 0.72 11.57 3.57
C ASN A 202 1.51 10.93 2.42
N ASN A 203 0.82 10.62 1.33
CA ASN A 203 1.43 10.03 0.13
C ASN A 203 2.38 8.86 0.47
N PRO A 204 1.89 7.82 1.17
CA PRO A 204 2.73 6.79 1.75
C PRO A 204 3.50 5.99 0.69
N LYS A 205 4.72 5.62 1.05
CA LYS A 205 5.55 4.65 0.32
C LYS A 205 6.15 3.67 1.30
N VAL A 206 5.86 2.38 1.12
CA VAL A 206 6.45 1.32 1.92
C VAL A 206 7.69 0.78 1.22
N MET A 207 8.79 0.73 1.96
CA MET A 207 10.09 0.27 1.51
C MET A 207 10.41 -1.05 2.22
N HIS A 208 9.79 -2.15 1.81
CA HIS A 208 9.90 -3.43 2.54
C HIS A 208 11.35 -3.92 2.70
N ALA A 209 12.20 -3.73 1.68
CA ALA A 209 13.62 -4.08 1.76
C ALA A 209 14.36 -3.35 2.91
N ARG A 210 13.91 -2.13 3.26
CA ARG A 210 14.49 -1.30 4.33
C ARG A 210 13.65 -1.32 5.61
N LYS A 211 12.45 -1.91 5.57
CA LYS A 211 11.45 -1.85 6.65
C LYS A 211 11.16 -0.42 7.12
N ILE A 212 10.87 0.45 6.15
CA ILE A 212 10.54 1.87 6.37
C ILE A 212 9.23 2.20 5.66
N VAL A 213 8.35 2.93 6.32
CA VAL A 213 7.25 3.68 5.70
C VAL A 213 7.68 5.13 5.58
N ALA A 214 7.60 5.69 4.37
CA ALA A 214 7.87 7.09 4.13
C ALA A 214 6.60 7.85 3.76
N GLY A 215 6.42 9.03 4.35
CA GLY A 215 5.39 9.99 3.97
C GLY A 215 6.00 11.26 3.42
N LEU A 216 5.36 11.84 2.41
CA LEU A 216 5.69 13.15 1.86
C LEU A 216 4.47 14.06 1.97
N SER A 217 4.66 15.21 2.58
CA SER A 217 3.68 16.29 2.59
C SER A 217 4.25 17.53 1.91
N ARG A 218 3.42 18.23 1.14
CA ARG A 218 3.72 19.54 0.56
C ARG A 218 2.75 20.59 1.06
N GLU A 219 3.28 21.68 1.59
CA GLU A 219 2.54 22.85 2.04
C GLU A 219 2.89 24.04 1.14
N GLY A 220 1.89 24.54 0.41
CA GLY A 220 2.10 25.61 -0.58
C GLY A 220 3.03 25.18 -1.72
N CYS A 221 3.79 26.13 -2.27
CA CYS A 221 4.68 25.89 -3.41
C CYS A 221 6.00 25.23 -3.03
N CYS A 222 6.47 25.49 -1.81
CA CYS A 222 7.91 25.53 -1.54
C CYS A 222 8.27 24.89 -0.20
N SER A 223 7.30 24.40 0.56
CA SER A 223 7.54 23.74 1.85
C SER A 223 7.21 22.25 1.76
N TYR A 224 8.18 21.43 2.12
CA TYR A 224 8.09 19.98 2.07
C TYR A 224 8.38 19.40 3.44
N LYS A 225 7.66 18.35 3.81
CA LYS A 225 7.90 17.54 5.02
C LYS A 225 7.98 16.08 4.61
N ILE A 226 9.04 15.40 5.02
CA ILE A 226 9.20 13.95 4.87
C ILE A 226 9.23 13.32 6.26
N ILE A 227 8.48 12.24 6.44
CA ILE A 227 8.52 11.39 7.63
C ILE A 227 9.02 10.01 7.19
N LEU A 228 9.97 9.44 7.91
CA LEU A 228 10.45 8.08 7.75
C LEU A 228 10.18 7.33 9.05
N ILE A 229 9.30 6.33 9.00
CA ILE A 229 8.93 5.48 10.13
C ILE A 229 9.57 4.12 9.93
N GLY A 230 10.50 3.76 10.81
CA GLY A 230 11.06 2.41 10.90
C GLY A 230 10.60 1.70 12.18
N LYS A 231 11.03 0.45 12.36
CA LYS A 231 10.62 -0.38 13.51
C LYS A 231 10.84 0.29 14.88
N ASN A 232 11.97 0.98 15.06
CA ASN A 232 12.39 1.51 16.36
C ASN A 232 12.65 3.03 16.36
N SER A 233 12.55 3.66 15.20
CA SER A 233 13.01 5.04 15.02
C SER A 233 12.15 5.76 14.02
N GLU A 234 12.04 7.05 14.24
CA GLU A 234 11.34 7.94 13.36
C GLU A 234 12.20 9.17 13.05
N LEU A 235 12.22 9.53 11.77
CA LEU A 235 12.89 10.72 11.30
C LEU A 235 11.90 11.60 10.55
N THR A 236 11.69 12.80 11.05
CA THR A 236 10.96 13.84 10.31
C THR A 236 11.95 14.89 9.83
N ALA A 237 11.87 15.31 8.58
CA ALA A 237 12.55 16.50 8.10
C ALA A 237 11.58 17.41 7.37
N ALA A 238 11.77 18.71 7.50
CA ALA A 238 11.03 19.71 6.75
C ALA A 238 11.98 20.75 6.18
N TYR A 239 11.68 21.21 4.97
CA TYR A 239 12.47 22.19 4.26
C TYR A 239 11.56 23.19 3.52
N ASP A 240 11.81 24.48 3.73
CA ASP A 240 11.15 25.58 3.03
C ASP A 240 12.16 26.21 2.06
N TYR A 241 11.99 25.91 0.77
CA TYR A 241 12.86 26.40 -0.31
C TYR A 241 12.73 27.91 -0.53
N SER A 242 11.64 28.55 -0.09
CA SER A 242 11.49 30.00 -0.20
C SER A 242 12.32 30.75 0.85
N LYS A 243 12.57 30.11 2.00
CA LYS A 243 13.37 30.65 3.10
C LYS A 243 14.78 30.08 3.17
N ASP A 244 15.11 29.15 2.27
CA ASP A 244 16.37 28.39 2.26
C ASP A 244 16.72 27.81 3.66
N SER A 245 15.71 27.29 4.35
CA SER A 245 15.87 26.81 5.73
C SER A 245 15.06 25.54 5.97
N GLY A 246 15.63 24.66 6.78
CA GLY A 246 14.96 23.43 7.16
C GLY A 246 15.45 22.90 8.49
N TYR A 247 14.77 21.88 8.96
CA TYR A 247 15.15 21.16 10.16
C TYR A 247 14.82 19.67 10.03
N LYS A 248 15.50 18.87 10.85
CA LYS A 248 15.11 17.48 11.11
C LYS A 248 14.81 17.30 12.60
N VAL A 249 13.99 16.29 12.88
CA VAL A 249 13.67 15.79 14.20
C VAL A 249 13.88 14.29 14.19
N TYR A 250 14.73 13.81 15.09
CA TYR A 250 14.92 12.38 15.34
C TYR A 250 14.18 12.00 16.62
N ALA A 251 13.32 10.99 16.56
CA ALA A 251 12.62 10.44 17.72
C ALA A 251 12.85 8.93 17.79
N ILE A 252 13.22 8.44 18.97
CA ILE A 252 13.22 7.02 19.29
C ILE A 252 11.85 6.69 19.89
N HIS A 253 11.23 5.59 19.45
CA HIS A 253 9.96 5.15 20.01
C HIS A 253 10.09 4.99 21.54
N GLY A 254 9.28 5.74 22.29
CA GLY A 254 9.28 5.76 23.76
C GLY A 254 9.99 6.96 24.40
N GLU A 255 10.72 7.77 23.65
CA GLU A 255 11.36 9.00 24.16
C GLU A 255 10.50 10.24 23.91
N LYS A 256 10.31 11.07 24.95
CA LYS A 256 9.41 12.24 24.89
C LYS A 256 9.96 13.46 24.15
N LYS A 257 11.24 13.47 23.74
CA LYS A 257 11.88 14.68 23.20
C LYS A 257 12.72 14.37 21.97
N GLY A 258 12.19 14.70 20.79
CA GLY A 258 12.98 14.66 19.57
C GLY A 258 14.01 15.79 19.54
N ILE A 259 15.21 15.49 19.05
CA ILE A 259 16.27 16.50 18.87
C ILE A 259 16.00 17.22 17.56
N ARG A 260 15.75 18.54 17.63
CA ARG A 260 15.56 19.39 16.45
C ARG A 260 16.88 20.01 16.03
N GLU A 261 17.32 19.71 14.81
CA GLU A 261 18.56 20.21 14.23
C GLU A 261 18.27 20.93 12.92
N GLY A 262 18.93 22.08 12.69
CA GLY A 262 18.88 22.74 11.39
C GLY A 262 19.57 21.91 10.31
N ILE A 263 19.06 21.93 9.09
CA ILE A 263 19.64 21.20 7.95
C ILE A 263 19.76 22.10 6.72
N SER A 264 20.75 21.82 5.89
CA SER A 264 20.91 22.48 4.59
C SER A 264 19.99 21.86 3.53
N ARG A 265 19.80 22.59 2.42
CA ARG A 265 19.09 22.11 1.24
C ARG A 265 19.61 20.77 0.74
N SER A 266 20.91 20.70 0.46
CA SER A 266 21.57 19.50 -0.06
C SER A 266 21.43 18.31 0.89
N TYR A 267 21.45 18.56 2.20
CA TYR A 267 21.20 17.50 3.18
C TYR A 267 19.77 16.98 3.10
N PHE A 268 18.77 17.86 3.02
CA PHE A 268 17.37 17.47 2.88
C PHE A 268 17.12 16.71 1.58
N GLU A 269 17.59 17.22 0.45
CA GLU A 269 17.42 16.60 -0.88
C GLU A 269 18.02 15.19 -0.88
N LYS A 270 19.29 15.05 -0.47
CA LYS A 270 20.00 13.76 -0.52
C LYS A 270 19.49 12.71 0.48
N ASN A 271 19.16 13.12 1.71
CA ASN A 271 18.87 12.16 2.78
C ASN A 271 17.37 11.89 2.96
N PHE A 272 16.50 12.73 2.41
CA PHE A 272 15.04 12.59 2.55
C PHE A 272 14.35 12.53 1.19
N MET A 273 14.51 13.55 0.33
CA MET A 273 13.80 13.57 -0.97
C MET A 273 14.23 12.40 -1.86
N GLU A 274 15.53 12.20 -2.07
CA GLU A 274 16.05 11.08 -2.86
C GLU A 274 15.66 9.73 -2.24
N VAL A 275 15.52 9.62 -0.91
CA VAL A 275 15.05 8.39 -0.26
C VAL A 275 13.57 8.12 -0.57
N TYR A 276 12.74 9.16 -0.56
CA TYR A 276 11.34 9.07 -0.94
C TYR A 276 11.17 8.82 -2.44
N GLU A 277 11.98 9.46 -3.28
CA GLU A 277 11.94 9.36 -4.75
C GLU A 277 12.62 8.10 -5.28
N SER A 278 13.64 7.55 -4.63
CA SER A 278 14.19 6.21 -4.94
C SER A 278 13.20 5.07 -4.66
N ASN A 279 11.95 5.41 -4.34
CA ASN A 279 10.80 4.52 -4.29
C ASN A 279 9.66 5.03 -5.19
N VAL A 280 9.93 5.69 -6.33
CA VAL A 280 8.86 6.09 -7.27
C VAL A 280 8.08 4.82 -7.70
N PRO A 281 6.73 4.85 -7.66
CA PRO A 281 5.86 3.80 -8.19
C PRO A 281 5.93 3.67 -9.71
#